data_AF-A0A849QKN0-F1
#
_entry.id   AF-A0A849QKN0-F1
#
_cell.length_a   1.000
_cell.length_b   1.000
_cell.length_c   1.000
_cell.angle_alpha   90.00
_cell.angle_beta   90.00
_cell.angle_gamma   90.00
#
_symmetry.space_group_name_H-M   'P 1'
#
loop_
_entity.id
_entity.type
_entity.pdbx_description
1 polymer ?
#
loop_
_entity_poly.entity_id
_entity_poly.type
_entity_poly.pdbx_seq_one_letter_code
_entity_poly.pdbx_strand_id
1 'polypeptide(L)'
;GEVFVNMEDDIILACLKVIAKFDREHLSGEDALGAIADLRGIVLAEIEPISEDIDLMIDSLQTSLMGGIAACECYVEGDFDPKPKMKDIIKSAIDAEAADDVQIAMGYVAQIGAAVIGGKKIPKKALEDIPYGFVAEWLDGIESIAAAMVGADSYKKDDD
;
A
#
# COMPACT_ATOMS: atom_id res chain seq x y z
N GLY A 1 -6.07 12.82 14.52
CA GLY A 1 -7.03 11.94 13.83
C GLY A 1 -7.21 12.36 12.40
N GLU A 2 -8.21 13.20 12.11
CA GLU A 2 -8.63 13.57 10.75
C GLU A 2 -7.48 14.02 9.82
N VAL A 3 -6.52 14.79 10.34
CA VAL A 3 -5.35 15.22 9.55
C VAL A 3 -4.50 14.06 9.01
N PHE A 4 -4.30 12.99 9.78
CA PHE A 4 -3.50 11.83 9.38
C PHE A 4 -4.22 10.98 8.34
N VAL A 5 -5.54 10.85 8.47
CA VAL A 5 -6.38 10.17 7.48
C VAL A 5 -6.32 10.91 6.14
N ASN A 6 -6.45 12.24 6.16
CA ASN A 6 -6.33 13.05 4.94
C ASN A 6 -4.93 12.94 4.32
N MET A 7 -3.88 12.89 5.14
CA MET A 7 -2.51 12.67 4.65
C MET A 7 -2.35 11.30 3.99
N GLU A 8 -2.88 10.24 4.60
CA GLU A 8 -2.88 8.90 4.02
C GLU A 8 -3.58 8.90 2.66
N ASP A 9 -4.80 9.43 2.60
CA ASP A 9 -5.60 9.52 1.38
C ASP A 9 -4.86 10.29 0.27
N ASP A 10 -4.22 11.42 0.59
CA ASP A 10 -3.47 12.22 -0.39
C ASP A 10 -2.29 11.43 -0.99
N ILE A 11 -1.55 10.69 -0.16
CA ILE A 11 -0.43 9.86 -0.62
C ILE A 11 -0.92 8.67 -1.44
N ILE A 12 -1.98 7.99 -0.99
CA ILE A 12 -2.60 6.88 -1.73
C ILE A 12 -3.10 7.37 -3.09
N LEU A 13 -3.76 8.53 -3.14
CA LEU A 13 -4.20 9.14 -4.40
C LEU A 13 -3.02 9.50 -5.29
N ALA A 14 -1.90 9.99 -4.74
CA ALA A 14 -0.69 10.26 -5.52
C ALA A 14 -0.11 8.97 -6.12
N CYS A 15 -0.04 7.88 -5.36
CA CYS A 15 0.38 6.57 -5.86
C CYS A 15 -0.54 6.08 -6.99
N LEU A 16 -1.86 6.15 -6.79
CA LEU A 16 -2.84 5.75 -7.79
C LEU A 16 -2.80 6.60 -9.07
N LYS A 17 -2.41 7.89 -8.99
CA LYS A 17 -2.16 8.72 -10.18
C LYS A 17 -0.98 8.18 -10.99
N VAL A 18 0.11 7.78 -10.33
CA VAL A 18 1.27 7.17 -11.00
C VAL A 18 0.87 5.87 -11.69
N ILE A 19 0.14 5.00 -10.98
CA ILE A 19 -0.38 3.74 -11.54
C ILE A 19 -1.30 4.01 -12.74
N ALA A 20 -2.22 4.96 -12.64
CA ALA A 20 -3.13 5.28 -13.74
C ALA A 20 -2.39 5.81 -14.99
N LYS A 21 -1.28 6.54 -14.82
CA LYS A 21 -0.43 6.98 -15.93
C LYS A 21 0.37 5.83 -16.53
N PHE A 22 0.88 4.93 -15.69
CA PHE A 22 1.55 3.72 -16.13
C PHE A 22 0.59 2.81 -16.95
N ASP A 23 -0.61 2.53 -16.44
CA ASP A 23 -1.64 1.72 -17.12
C ASP A 23 -2.06 2.29 -18.48
N ARG A 24 -1.93 3.61 -18.68
CA ARG A 24 -2.23 4.32 -19.94
C ARG A 24 -1.03 4.46 -20.86
N GLU A 25 0.10 3.85 -20.51
CA GLU A 25 1.36 3.97 -21.25
C GLU A 25 1.86 5.44 -21.35
N HIS A 26 1.42 6.32 -20.44
CA HIS A 26 1.89 7.70 -20.32
C HIS A 26 3.18 7.81 -19.49
N LEU A 27 3.50 6.79 -18.69
CA LEU A 27 4.77 6.63 -18.00
C LEU A 27 5.36 5.26 -18.34
N SER A 28 6.68 5.20 -18.52
CA SER A 28 7.38 3.92 -18.58
C SER A 28 7.39 3.25 -17.20
N GLY A 29 7.64 1.94 -17.14
CA GLY A 29 7.78 1.25 -15.86
C GLY A 29 8.91 1.81 -15.00
N GLU A 30 10.03 2.20 -15.62
CA GLU A 30 11.17 2.83 -14.92
C GLU A 30 10.79 4.19 -14.34
N ASP A 31 10.09 5.03 -15.11
CA ASP A 31 9.66 6.36 -14.64
C ASP A 31 8.60 6.24 -13.53
N ALA A 32 7.69 5.26 -13.64
CA ALA A 32 6.68 4.99 -12.63
C ALA A 32 7.32 4.52 -11.31
N LEU A 33 8.29 3.60 -11.38
CA LEU A 33 9.06 3.17 -10.20
C LEU A 33 9.87 4.32 -9.59
N GLY A 34 10.47 5.18 -10.42
CA GLY A 34 11.14 6.39 -9.94
C GLY A 34 10.20 7.31 -9.17
N ALA A 35 9.02 7.60 -9.72
CA ALA A 35 8.02 8.44 -9.06
C ALA A 35 7.50 7.83 -7.75
N ILE A 36 7.28 6.51 -7.71
CA ILE A 36 6.88 5.80 -6.47
C ILE A 36 8.01 5.85 -5.43
N ALA A 37 9.26 5.68 -5.85
CA ALA A 37 10.43 5.78 -4.96
C ALA A 37 10.58 7.19 -4.37
N ASP A 38 10.30 8.24 -5.13
CA ASP A 38 10.28 9.62 -4.64
C ASP A 38 9.19 9.83 -3.58
N LEU A 39 7.97 9.33 -3.83
CA LEU A 39 6.87 9.35 -2.84
C LEU A 39 7.27 8.62 -1.56
N ARG A 40 7.90 7.44 -1.67
CA ARG A 40 8.43 6.69 -0.53
C ARG A 40 9.47 7.48 0.25
N GLY A 41 10.36 8.18 -0.43
CA GLY A 41 11.36 9.04 0.21
C GLY A 41 10.74 10.18 1.03
N ILE A 42 9.63 10.75 0.56
CA ILE A 42 8.88 11.78 1.30
C ILE A 42 8.18 11.17 2.52
N VAL A 43 7.48 10.06 2.34
CA VAL A 43 6.71 9.40 3.41
C VAL A 43 7.61 8.94 4.54
N LEU A 44 8.76 8.32 4.21
CA LEU A 44 9.70 7.75 5.18
C LEU A 44 10.78 8.74 5.63
N ALA A 45 10.61 10.03 5.33
CA ALA A 45 11.51 11.05 5.84
C ALA A 45 11.49 11.05 7.37
N GLU A 46 12.66 11.20 7.99
CA GLU A 46 12.78 11.33 9.44
C GLU A 46 12.12 12.64 9.89
N ILE A 47 11.25 12.56 10.90
CA ILE A 47 10.50 13.70 11.45
C ILE A 47 11.03 13.97 12.86
N GLU A 48 11.32 15.23 13.16
CA GLU A 48 11.70 15.62 14.52
C GLU A 48 10.57 15.30 15.50
N PRO A 49 10.85 14.65 16.65
CA PRO A 49 9.82 14.29 17.62
C PRO A 49 8.99 15.49 18.06
N ILE A 50 7.66 15.34 18.04
CA ILE A 50 6.72 16.40 18.38
C ILE A 50 6.12 16.13 19.76
N SER A 51 5.58 14.92 19.95
CA SER A 51 5.02 14.42 21.21
C SER A 51 4.71 12.94 21.06
N GLU A 52 4.81 12.16 22.13
CA GLU A 52 4.56 10.71 22.11
C GLU A 52 3.30 10.30 21.31
N ASP A 53 2.15 10.93 21.55
CA ASP A 53 0.91 10.61 20.83
C ASP A 53 0.99 10.91 19.32
N ILE A 54 1.63 12.02 18.93
CA ILE A 54 1.78 12.40 17.53
C ILE A 54 2.81 11.50 16.85
N ASP A 55 3.91 11.21 17.53
CA ASP A 55 4.99 10.39 17.02
C ASP A 55 4.46 8.96 16.75
N LEU A 56 3.66 8.38 17.66
CA LEU A 56 2.99 7.10 17.45
C LEU A 56 2.02 7.10 16.25
N MET A 57 1.27 8.20 16.05
CA MET A 57 0.37 8.33 14.91
C MET A 57 1.12 8.45 13.59
N ILE A 58 2.27 9.12 13.59
CA ILE A 58 3.17 9.21 12.42
C ILE A 58 3.73 7.84 12.10
N ASP A 59 4.21 7.09 13.11
CA ASP A 59 4.78 5.75 12.92
C ASP A 59 3.75 4.77 12.33
N SER A 60 2.50 4.78 12.83
CA SER A 60 1.43 3.96 12.26
C SER A 60 1.07 4.38 10.83
N LEU A 61 0.97 5.69 10.56
CA LEU A 61 0.73 6.19 9.21
C LEU A 61 1.84 5.76 8.22
N GLN A 62 3.11 5.94 8.61
CA GLN A 62 4.24 5.53 7.78
C GLN A 62 4.23 4.01 7.56
N THR A 63 3.96 3.23 8.60
CA THR A 63 3.85 1.78 8.50
C THR A 63 2.76 1.38 7.51
N SER A 64 1.53 1.87 7.65
CA SER A 64 0.43 1.62 6.71
C SER A 64 0.82 1.95 5.26
N LEU A 65 1.38 3.15 5.04
CA LEU A 65 1.79 3.61 3.70
C LEU A 65 2.91 2.77 3.09
N MET A 66 3.80 2.16 3.89
CA MET A 66 4.80 1.23 3.36
C MET A 66 4.14 0.05 2.61
N GLY A 67 3.05 -0.50 3.15
CA GLY A 67 2.30 -1.57 2.48
C GLY A 67 1.72 -1.11 1.14
N GLY A 68 1.08 0.07 1.12
CA GLY A 68 0.48 0.63 -0.09
C GLY A 68 1.50 0.98 -1.18
N ILE A 69 2.64 1.55 -0.79
CA ILE A 69 3.74 1.88 -1.69
C ILE A 69 4.37 0.61 -2.27
N ALA A 70 4.68 -0.37 -1.43
CA ALA A 70 5.26 -1.65 -1.89
C ALA A 70 4.32 -2.39 -2.86
N ALA A 71 3.01 -2.30 -2.65
CA ALA A 71 2.02 -2.83 -3.58
C ALA A 71 2.05 -2.14 -4.96
N CYS A 72 2.26 -0.82 -4.99
CA CYS A 72 2.40 -0.06 -6.23
C CYS A 72 3.69 -0.42 -6.96
N GLU A 73 4.83 -0.54 -6.24
CA GLU A 73 6.10 -1.03 -6.81
C GLU A 73 5.92 -2.42 -7.44
N CYS A 74 5.38 -3.37 -6.67
CA CYS A 74 5.13 -4.75 -7.11
C CYS A 74 4.17 -4.83 -8.31
N TYR A 75 3.16 -3.96 -8.38
CA TYR A 75 2.24 -3.90 -9.52
C TYR A 75 2.95 -3.45 -10.80
N VAL A 76 3.77 -2.39 -10.74
CA VAL A 76 4.52 -1.87 -11.90
C VAL A 76 5.57 -2.88 -12.38
N GLU A 77 6.23 -3.58 -11.46
CA GLU A 77 7.19 -4.66 -11.78
C GLU A 77 6.49 -5.88 -12.40
N GLY A 78 5.19 -6.05 -12.14
CA GLY A 78 4.44 -7.24 -12.54
C GLY A 78 4.84 -8.49 -11.76
N ASP A 79 5.52 -8.35 -10.63
CA ASP A 79 6.02 -9.46 -9.80
C ASP A 79 4.96 -9.97 -8.82
N PHE A 80 3.79 -10.33 -9.34
CA PHE A 80 2.73 -10.94 -8.56
C PHE A 80 1.96 -11.99 -9.37
N ASP A 81 1.60 -13.10 -8.73
CA ASP A 81 0.74 -14.09 -9.36
C ASP A 81 -0.74 -13.72 -9.16
N PRO A 82 -1.51 -13.49 -10.25
CA PRO A 82 -2.93 -13.24 -10.15
C PRO A 82 -3.75 -14.52 -9.86
N LYS A 83 -3.17 -15.69 -9.70
CA LYS A 83 -3.87 -16.97 -9.44
C LYS A 83 -4.10 -17.32 -7.96
N PRO A 84 -3.17 -17.10 -7.01
CA PRO A 84 -3.40 -17.45 -5.61
C PRO A 84 -4.68 -16.84 -5.05
N LYS A 85 -5.30 -17.59 -4.12
CA LYS A 85 -6.44 -17.10 -3.37
C LYS A 85 -5.92 -16.10 -2.34
N MET A 86 -6.60 -14.96 -2.23
CA MET A 86 -6.20 -13.87 -1.32
C MET A 86 -5.98 -14.35 0.12
N LYS A 87 -6.84 -15.27 0.58
CA LYS A 87 -6.72 -15.85 1.92
C LYS A 87 -5.41 -16.62 2.14
N ASP A 88 -4.93 -17.33 1.12
CA ASP A 88 -3.74 -18.18 1.23
C ASP A 88 -2.47 -17.32 1.30
N ILE A 89 -2.42 -16.22 0.52
CA ILE A 89 -1.30 -15.28 0.55
C ILE A 89 -1.30 -14.41 1.83
N ILE A 90 -2.47 -13.98 2.32
CA ILE A 90 -2.58 -13.28 3.63
C ILE A 90 -2.05 -14.19 4.75
N LYS A 91 -2.45 -15.46 4.74
CA LYS A 91 -1.93 -16.42 5.72
C LYS A 91 -0.41 -16.57 5.62
N SER A 92 0.13 -16.60 4.40
CA SER A 92 1.59 -16.70 4.20
C SER A 92 2.32 -15.46 4.74
N ALA A 93 1.74 -14.27 4.61
CA ALA A 93 2.26 -13.04 5.21
C ALA A 93 2.29 -13.14 6.74
N ILE A 94 1.19 -13.57 7.36
CA ILE A 94 1.08 -13.73 8.82
C ILE A 94 2.06 -14.78 9.34
N ASP A 95 2.16 -15.93 8.65
CA ASP A 95 3.08 -17.00 9.03
C ASP A 95 4.55 -16.54 8.94
N ALA A 96 4.88 -15.69 7.95
CA ALA A 96 6.22 -15.09 7.81
C ALA A 96 6.51 -14.05 8.91
N GLU A 97 5.55 -13.18 9.24
CA GLU A 97 5.69 -12.22 10.34
C GLU A 97 5.89 -12.96 11.68
N ALA A 98 5.11 -14.00 11.94
CA ALA A 98 5.25 -14.82 13.15
C ALA A 98 6.60 -15.55 13.23
N ALA A 99 7.28 -15.74 12.10
CA ALA A 99 8.63 -16.28 12.01
C ALA A 99 9.73 -15.21 12.07
N ASP A 100 9.38 -13.93 12.31
CA ASP A 100 10.27 -12.77 12.31
C ASP A 100 10.93 -12.49 10.94
N ASP A 101 10.33 -13.02 9.86
CA ASP A 101 10.76 -12.86 8.47
C ASP A 101 10.01 -11.67 7.83
N VAL A 102 10.21 -10.48 8.40
CA VAL A 102 9.49 -9.23 8.08
C VAL A 102 9.55 -8.88 6.59
N GLN A 103 10.70 -9.11 5.94
CA GLN A 103 10.89 -8.85 4.51
C GLN A 103 10.05 -9.80 3.64
N ILE A 104 9.92 -11.07 4.04
CA ILE A 104 9.08 -12.04 3.34
C ILE A 104 7.60 -11.67 3.55
N ALA A 105 7.22 -11.29 4.77
CA ALA A 105 5.87 -10.82 5.07
C ALA A 105 5.49 -9.61 4.21
N MET A 106 6.37 -8.60 4.12
CA MET A 106 6.19 -7.43 3.25
C MET A 106 6.03 -7.85 1.78
N GLY A 107 6.86 -8.77 1.28
CA GLY A 107 6.76 -9.27 -0.09
C GLY A 107 5.39 -9.92 -0.40
N TYR A 108 4.80 -10.63 0.56
CA TYR A 108 3.44 -11.15 0.41
C TYR A 108 2.38 -10.05 0.44
N VAL A 109 2.51 -9.04 1.30
CA VAL A 109 1.58 -7.89 1.33
C VAL A 109 1.66 -7.06 0.05
N ALA A 110 2.86 -6.83 -0.48
CA ALA A 110 3.06 -6.17 -1.77
C ALA A 110 2.31 -6.89 -2.89
N GLN A 111 2.44 -8.23 -2.97
CA GLN A 111 1.69 -9.04 -3.95
C GLN A 111 0.17 -8.99 -3.75
N ILE A 112 -0.31 -8.96 -2.50
CA ILE A 112 -1.73 -8.79 -2.18
C ILE A 112 -2.23 -7.46 -2.74
N GLY A 113 -1.53 -6.36 -2.43
CA GLY A 113 -1.91 -5.04 -2.89
C GLY A 113 -1.81 -4.88 -4.40
N ALA A 114 -0.76 -5.41 -5.04
CA ALA A 114 -0.64 -5.41 -6.50
C ALA A 114 -1.83 -6.14 -7.16
N ALA A 115 -2.25 -7.27 -6.59
CA ALA A 115 -3.43 -7.97 -7.07
C ALA A 115 -4.73 -7.15 -6.86
N VAL A 116 -4.84 -6.36 -5.79
CA VAL A 116 -5.96 -5.44 -5.53
C VAL A 116 -5.98 -4.30 -6.54
N ILE A 117 -4.83 -3.68 -6.83
CA ILE A 117 -4.67 -2.66 -7.88
C ILE A 117 -5.09 -3.25 -9.24
N GLY A 118 -4.72 -4.49 -9.52
CA GLY A 118 -5.17 -5.27 -10.68
C GLY A 118 -6.65 -5.69 -10.66
N GLY A 119 -7.43 -5.26 -9.67
CA GLY A 119 -8.88 -5.42 -9.59
C GLY A 119 -9.38 -6.59 -8.73
N LYS A 120 -8.51 -7.33 -8.04
CA LYS A 120 -8.96 -8.29 -7.02
C LYS A 120 -9.53 -7.58 -5.79
N LYS A 121 -10.29 -8.33 -5.00
CA LYS A 121 -10.83 -7.86 -3.72
C LYS A 121 -10.31 -8.71 -2.59
N ILE A 122 -10.02 -8.09 -1.46
CA ILE A 122 -9.77 -8.81 -0.22
C ILE A 122 -11.11 -9.27 0.35
N PRO A 123 -11.31 -10.58 0.61
CA PRO A 123 -12.51 -11.04 1.28
C PRO A 123 -12.52 -10.48 2.71
N LYS A 124 -13.59 -9.80 3.13
CA LYS A 124 -13.71 -9.23 4.50
C LYS A 124 -13.37 -10.23 5.61
N LYS A 125 -13.85 -11.48 5.46
CA LYS A 125 -13.57 -12.57 6.40
C LYS A 125 -12.08 -12.93 6.52
N ALA A 126 -11.25 -12.60 5.52
CA ALA A 126 -9.81 -12.82 5.60
C ALA A 126 -9.11 -11.77 6.47
N LEU A 127 -9.72 -10.60 6.68
CA LEU A 127 -9.19 -9.52 7.53
C LEU A 127 -9.60 -9.66 9.00
N GLU A 128 -10.74 -10.29 9.29
CA GLU A 128 -11.29 -10.45 10.66
C GLU A 128 -10.36 -11.23 11.62
N ASP A 129 -9.53 -12.14 11.09
CA ASP A 129 -8.70 -13.05 11.88
C ASP A 129 -7.21 -12.65 11.92
N ILE A 130 -6.87 -11.42 11.48
CA ILE A 130 -5.47 -10.98 11.38
C ILE A 130 -4.96 -10.53 12.76
N PRO A 131 -3.85 -11.09 13.28
CA PRO A 131 -3.24 -10.63 14.52
C PRO A 131 -2.75 -9.18 14.40
N TYR A 132 -2.76 -8.44 15.51
CA TYR A 132 -2.07 -7.15 15.58
C TYR A 132 -0.58 -7.32 15.29
N GLY A 133 -0.06 -6.49 14.39
CA GLY A 133 1.30 -6.60 13.89
C GLY A 133 1.51 -5.79 12.61
N PHE A 134 2.69 -5.94 12.00
CA PHE A 134 3.05 -5.28 10.76
C PHE A 134 2.12 -5.66 9.60
N VAL A 135 1.76 -6.93 9.46
CA VAL A 135 0.86 -7.36 8.37
C VAL A 135 -0.52 -6.73 8.50
N ALA A 136 -1.03 -6.52 9.71
CA ALA A 136 -2.30 -5.82 9.91
C ALA A 136 -2.21 -4.36 9.44
N GLU A 137 -1.21 -3.61 9.91
CA GLU A 137 -1.02 -2.19 9.54
C GLU A 137 -0.77 -2.03 8.04
N TRP A 138 0.05 -2.90 7.42
CA TRP A 138 0.30 -2.84 5.98
C TRP A 138 -0.94 -3.15 5.15
N LEU A 139 -1.78 -4.09 5.61
CA LEU A 139 -3.05 -4.41 4.95
C LEU A 139 -4.08 -3.28 5.08
N ASP A 140 -4.03 -2.49 6.16
CA ASP A 140 -4.85 -1.28 6.27
C ASP A 140 -4.51 -0.30 5.14
N GLY A 141 -3.22 -0.10 4.82
CA GLY A 141 -2.81 0.68 3.65
C GLY A 141 -3.32 0.12 2.31
N ILE A 142 -3.43 -1.20 2.19
CA ILE A 142 -4.04 -1.84 1.00
C ILE A 142 -5.56 -1.62 0.95
N GLU A 143 -6.26 -1.66 2.09
CA GLU A 143 -7.69 -1.32 2.17
C GLU A 143 -7.91 0.16 1.82
N SER A 144 -7.02 1.07 2.21
CA SER A 144 -7.03 2.49 1.79
C SER A 144 -6.91 2.62 0.26
N ILE A 145 -6.02 1.88 -0.39
CA ILE A 145 -5.96 1.76 -1.86
C ILE A 145 -7.30 1.29 -2.43
N ALA A 146 -7.83 0.18 -1.91
CA ALA A 146 -9.08 -0.41 -2.40
C ALA A 146 -10.26 0.57 -2.26
N ALA A 147 -10.31 1.30 -1.15
CA ALA A 147 -11.32 2.33 -0.88
C ALA A 147 -11.20 3.49 -1.87
N ALA A 148 -10.00 4.03 -2.07
CA ALA A 148 -9.74 5.11 -3.03
C ALA A 148 -10.09 4.70 -4.46
N MET A 149 -9.81 3.45 -4.87
CA MET A 149 -10.16 2.94 -6.19
C MET A 149 -11.67 2.89 -6.46
N VAL A 150 -12.49 2.74 -5.41
CA VAL A 150 -13.95 2.72 -5.48
C VAL A 150 -14.55 4.11 -5.32
N GLY A 151 -14.02 4.93 -4.41
CA GLY A 151 -14.61 6.19 -3.97
C GLY A 151 -14.16 7.42 -4.76
N ALA A 152 -12.97 7.40 -5.34
CA ALA A 152 -12.40 8.53 -6.06
C ALA A 152 -12.13 8.17 -7.52
N ASP A 153 -12.66 8.98 -8.45
CA ASP A 153 -12.26 8.94 -9.86
C ASP A 153 -11.35 10.12 -10.25
N SER A 154 -11.08 11.03 -9.31
CA SER A 154 -10.29 12.24 -9.55
C SER A 154 -8.85 11.90 -9.98
N TYR A 155 -8.21 10.90 -9.39
CA TYR A 155 -6.87 10.47 -9.77
C TYR A 155 -6.78 9.91 -11.20
N LYS A 156 -7.91 9.51 -11.79
CA LYS A 156 -7.97 8.99 -13.17
C LYS A 156 -8.04 10.12 -14.20
N LYS A 157 -8.26 11.37 -13.80
CA LYS A 157 -8.31 12.51 -14.72
C LYS A 157 -7.03 13.29 -14.53
N ASP A 158 -6.28 13.49 -15.60
CA ASP A 158 -5.24 14.52 -15.58
C ASP A 158 -5.96 15.87 -15.57
N ASP A 159 -5.66 16.71 -14.58
CA ASP A 159 -5.91 18.14 -14.71
C ASP A 159 -4.81 18.64 -15.67
N ASP A 160 -5.17 18.84 -16.94
CA ASP A 160 -4.32 19.48 -17.96
C ASP A 160 -3.94 20.92 -17.57
#